data_AF-A0A0N4YAG7-F1
#
_entry.id   AF-A0A0N4YAG7-F1
#
_cell.length_a   1.000
_cell.length_b   1.000
_cell.length_c   1.000
_cell.angle_alpha   90.00
_cell.angle_beta   90.00
_cell.angle_gamma   90.00
#
_symmetry.space_group_name_H-M   'P 1'
#
loop_
_entity.id
_entity.type
_entity.pdbx_description
1 polymer ?
#
loop_
_entity_poly.entity_id
_entity_poly.type
_entity_poly.pdbx_seq_one_letter_code
_entity_poly.pdbx_strand_id
1 'polypeptide(L)'
;MQCKKHDNGTITMSALDRAVDAKCKDSDGKQRDQGETWLENKYFEKVCKPRGRVEINGCRVDGVDDLLPINSQSTVGNLEYHCEGKDGSYKFYSKVKGQ
;
A
#
# COMPACT_ATOMS: atom_id res chain seq x y z
N MET A 1 0.63 -22.60 -4.38
CA MET A 1 0.62 -23.39 -3.13
C MET A 1 1.18 -24.77 -3.46
N GLN A 2 2.17 -25.26 -2.71
CA GLN A 2 2.65 -26.64 -2.87
C GLN A 2 2.34 -27.41 -1.59
N CYS A 3 1.55 -28.47 -1.73
CA CYS A 3 1.24 -29.40 -0.67
C CYS A 3 2.24 -30.56 -0.76
N LYS A 4 3.09 -30.73 0.25
CA LYS A 4 4.03 -31.85 0.32
C LYS A 4 3.67 -32.71 1.51
N LYS A 5 3.32 -33.97 1.26
CA LYS A 5 3.13 -34.98 2.30
C LYS A 5 4.47 -35.67 2.55
N HIS A 6 4.93 -35.64 3.80
CA HIS A 6 6.14 -36.33 4.23
C HIS A 6 5.84 -37.77 4.62
N ASP A 7 6.81 -38.68 4.49
CA ASP A 7 6.70 -40.08 4.92
C ASP A 7 6.31 -40.25 6.40
N ASN A 8 6.60 -39.25 7.24
CA ASN A 8 6.18 -39.23 8.65
C ASN A 8 4.70 -38.84 8.88
N GLY A 9 3.91 -38.72 7.82
CA GLY A 9 2.48 -38.37 7.88
C GLY A 9 2.19 -36.87 8.01
N THR A 10 3.21 -36.03 8.16
CA THR A 10 3.04 -34.57 8.23
C THR A 10 2.77 -33.99 6.84
N ILE A 11 1.81 -33.07 6.73
CA ILE A 11 1.57 -32.30 5.52
C ILE A 11 2.17 -30.91 5.70
N THR A 12 3.12 -30.53 4.84
CA THR A 12 3.61 -29.16 4.77
C THR A 12 2.89 -28.40 3.67
N MET A 13 2.28 -27.29 4.07
CA MET A 13 1.69 -26.31 3.16
C MET A 13 2.73 -25.21 2.95
N SER A 14 3.49 -25.31 1.87
CA SER A 14 4.37 -24.22 1.47
C SER A 14 3.56 -23.27 0.61
N ALA A 15 3.34 -22.04 1.10
CA ALA A 15 3.07 -20.94 0.20
C ALA A 15 4.32 -20.83 -0.67
N LEU A 16 4.28 -21.38 -1.89
CA LEU A 16 5.24 -21.00 -2.93
C LEU A 16 5.29 -19.48 -2.87
N ASP A 17 6.47 -18.91 -2.62
CA ASP A 17 6.69 -17.48 -2.71
C ASP A 17 5.88 -16.96 -3.89
N ARG A 18 5.11 -15.89 -3.68
CA ARG A 18 4.30 -15.29 -4.75
C ARG A 18 5.20 -15.20 -5.98
N ALA A 19 4.68 -15.68 -7.11
CA ALA A 19 5.42 -15.72 -8.36
C ALA A 19 6.07 -14.35 -8.61
N VAL A 20 7.27 -14.32 -9.17
CA VAL A 20 8.03 -13.06 -9.31
C VAL A 20 7.22 -12.02 -10.09
N ASP A 21 6.43 -12.48 -11.06
CA ASP A 21 5.49 -11.78 -11.94
C ASP A 21 4.06 -11.66 -11.36
N ALA A 22 3.84 -12.02 -10.09
CA ALA A 22 2.53 -11.92 -9.47
C ALA A 22 2.00 -10.48 -9.50
N LYS A 23 0.75 -10.34 -9.95
CA LYS A 23 -0.01 -9.09 -9.93
C LYS A 23 -0.49 -8.75 -8.53
N CYS A 24 -0.73 -7.47 -8.29
CA CYS A 24 -1.36 -7.00 -7.07
C CYS A 24 -2.88 -7.02 -7.20
N LYS A 25 -3.57 -6.94 -6.08
CA LYS A 25 -5.03 -6.81 -6.01
C LYS A 25 -5.36 -5.60 -5.16
N ASP A 26 -6.18 -4.69 -5.68
CA ASP A 26 -6.64 -3.51 -4.94
C ASP A 26 -7.84 -3.83 -4.03
N SER A 27 -8.34 -2.83 -3.29
CA SER A 27 -9.48 -3.03 -2.36
C SER A 27 -10.78 -3.43 -3.05
N ASP A 28 -10.97 -3.03 -4.29
CA ASP A 28 -12.12 -3.38 -5.14
C ASP A 28 -11.97 -4.77 -5.78
N GLY A 29 -10.79 -5.37 -5.58
CA GLY A 29 -10.46 -6.68 -6.07
C GLY A 29 -9.98 -6.73 -7.51
N LYS A 30 -9.71 -5.57 -8.13
CA LYS A 30 -9.13 -5.48 -9.46
C LYS A 30 -7.65 -5.84 -9.41
N GLN A 31 -7.19 -6.57 -10.43
CA GLN A 31 -5.78 -6.90 -10.59
C GLN A 31 -5.01 -5.70 -11.15
N ARG A 32 -3.83 -5.46 -10.58
CA ARG A 32 -2.92 -4.37 -10.93
C ARG A 32 -1.60 -4.95 -11.40
N ASP A 33 -1.14 -4.49 -12.55
CA ASP A 33 0.13 -4.94 -13.13
C ASP A 33 1.32 -4.40 -12.34
N GLN A 34 2.48 -5.06 -12.46
CA GLN A 34 3.68 -4.62 -11.76
C GLN A 34 4.14 -3.26 -12.27
N GLY A 35 4.46 -2.35 -11.35
CA GLY A 35 4.74 -0.96 -11.64
C GLY A 35 3.50 -0.08 -11.79
N GLU A 36 2.29 -0.65 -11.88
CA GLU A 36 1.06 0.13 -11.92
C GLU A 36 0.85 0.85 -10.58
N THR A 37 0.51 2.14 -10.68
CA THR A 37 0.12 2.98 -9.56
C THR A 37 -1.39 3.23 -9.60
N TRP A 38 -2.03 3.25 -8.45
CA TRP A 38 -3.44 3.61 -8.34
C TRP A 38 -3.74 4.36 -7.05
N LEU A 39 -4.78 5.18 -7.10
CA LEU A 39 -5.24 5.92 -5.94
C LEU A 39 -6.31 5.12 -5.20
N GLU A 40 -6.01 4.74 -3.96
CA GLU A 40 -6.91 4.02 -3.08
C GLU A 40 -7.60 4.99 -2.12
N ASN A 41 -8.93 4.86 -1.99
CA ASN A 41 -9.76 5.73 -1.13
C ASN A 41 -9.60 7.23 -1.41
N LYS A 42 -9.13 7.65 -2.59
CA LYS A 42 -8.79 9.03 -2.98
C LYS A 42 -7.59 9.67 -2.26
N TYR A 43 -7.00 8.97 -1.28
CA TYR A 43 -5.95 9.55 -0.44
C TYR A 43 -4.62 8.84 -0.58
N PHE A 44 -4.57 7.53 -0.83
CA PHE A 44 -3.32 6.79 -0.81
C PHE A 44 -2.92 6.37 -2.21
N GLU A 45 -1.80 6.87 -2.71
CA GLU A 45 -1.25 6.34 -3.95
C GLU A 45 -0.47 5.06 -3.63
N LYS A 46 -0.91 3.96 -4.21
CA LYS A 46 -0.30 2.64 -4.06
C LYS A 46 0.41 2.25 -5.34
N VAL A 47 1.43 1.42 -5.22
CA VAL A 47 2.19 0.85 -6.33
C VAL A 47 2.27 -0.66 -6.18
N CYS A 48 2.12 -1.37 -7.29
CA CYS A 48 2.37 -2.80 -7.32
C CYS A 48 3.85 -3.09 -7.52
N LYS A 49 4.47 -3.75 -6.54
CA LYS A 49 5.85 -4.23 -6.60
C LYS A 49 5.91 -5.72 -6.96
N PRO A 50 7.09 -6.22 -7.40
CA PRO A 50 7.29 -7.63 -7.70
C PRO A 50 6.83 -8.56 -6.57
N ARG A 51 6.46 -9.78 -6.93
CA ARG A 51 5.83 -10.75 -6.01
C ARG A 51 4.47 -10.28 -5.46
N GLY A 52 3.77 -9.42 -6.20
CA GLY A 52 2.44 -8.92 -5.84
C GLY A 52 2.42 -8.16 -4.51
N ARG A 53 3.52 -7.46 -4.16
CA ARG A 53 3.59 -6.65 -2.94
C ARG A 53 2.99 -5.28 -3.22
N VAL A 54 2.07 -4.84 -2.37
CA VAL A 54 1.49 -3.50 -2.47
C VAL A 54 2.23 -2.58 -1.51
N GLU A 55 2.81 -1.51 -2.04
CA GLU A 55 3.45 -0.45 -1.26
C GLU A 55 2.71 0.87 -1.47
N ILE A 56 2.81 1.78 -0.50
CA ILE A 56 2.24 3.13 -0.62
C ILE A 56 3.36 4.08 -1.02
N ASN A 57 3.21 4.76 -2.15
CA ASN A 57 4.14 5.79 -2.60
C ASN A 57 4.01 7.05 -1.73
N GLY A 58 2.79 7.42 -1.36
CA GLY A 58 2.49 8.64 -0.63
C GLY A 58 0.99 8.89 -0.50
N CYS A 59 0.64 10.05 0.04
CA CYS A 59 -0.74 10.50 0.19
C CYS A 59 -1.05 11.65 -0.78
N ARG A 60 -2.17 11.56 -1.50
CA ARG A 60 -2.72 12.64 -2.30
C ARG A 60 -3.46 13.61 -1.38
N VAL A 61 -3.16 14.90 -1.53
CA VAL A 61 -3.83 15.97 -0.80
C VAL A 61 -4.60 16.82 -1.81
N ASP A 62 -5.91 17.02 -1.58
CA ASP A 62 -6.69 17.95 -2.39
C ASP A 62 -6.13 19.38 -2.25
N GLY A 63 -5.83 20.02 -3.38
CA GLY A 63 -5.22 21.36 -3.42
C GLY A 63 -3.69 21.39 -3.46
N VAL A 64 -3.04 20.22 -3.47
CA VAL A 64 -1.60 20.09 -3.78
C VAL A 64 -1.46 19.23 -5.03
N ASP A 65 -0.70 19.71 -6.02
CA ASP A 65 -0.43 18.92 -7.23
C ASP A 65 0.48 17.72 -6.93
N ASP A 66 1.42 17.89 -6.01
CA ASP A 66 2.37 16.89 -5.57
C ASP A 66 1.81 15.87 -4.57
N LEU A 67 2.35 14.66 -4.64
CA LEU A 67 2.08 13.59 -3.68
C LEU A 67 2.87 13.84 -2.39
N LEU A 68 2.18 13.81 -1.25
CA LEU A 68 2.82 13.93 0.06
C LEU A 68 3.58 12.63 0.38
N PRO A 69 4.91 12.65 0.58
CA PRO A 69 5.65 11.43 0.91
C PRO A 69 5.20 10.81 2.24
N ILE A 70 5.43 9.51 2.38
CA ILE A 70 5.18 8.81 3.64
C ILE A 70 6.09 9.39 4.74
N ASN A 71 5.54 9.55 5.94
CA ASN A 71 6.15 10.22 7.09
C ASN A 71 6.47 11.70 6.85
N SER A 72 5.63 12.38 6.07
CA SER A 72 5.71 13.82 5.83
C SER A 72 4.37 14.53 6.09
N GLN A 73 4.44 15.86 6.20
CA GLN A 73 3.30 16.73 6.41
C GLN A 73 3.31 17.91 5.42
N SER A 74 2.13 18.40 5.05
CA SER A 74 1.97 19.58 4.19
C SER A 74 0.86 20.48 4.71
N THR A 75 1.01 21.79 4.56
CA THR A 75 -0.01 22.77 4.97
C THR A 75 -0.68 23.36 3.74
N VAL A 76 -2.01 23.28 3.68
CA VAL A 76 -2.84 23.96 2.67
C VAL A 76 -3.86 24.82 3.41
N GLY A 77 -3.74 26.14 3.28
CA GLY A 77 -4.58 27.08 4.02
C GLY A 77 -4.42 26.93 5.54
N ASN A 78 -5.52 26.63 6.23
CA ASN A 78 -5.58 26.40 7.67
C ASN A 78 -5.51 24.91 8.08
N LEU A 79 -5.32 23.99 7.12
CA LEU A 79 -5.22 22.56 7.37
C LEU A 79 -3.78 22.08 7.18
N GLU A 80 -3.28 21.33 8.15
CA GLU A 80 -2.03 20.58 8.08
C GLU A 80 -2.37 19.09 7.87
N TYR A 81 -2.00 18.57 6.71
CA TYR A 81 -2.17 17.17 6.33
C TYR A 81 -0.94 16.36 6.75
N HIS A 82 -1.19 15.17 7.31
CA HIS A 82 -0.18 14.24 7.79
C HIS A 82 -0.33 12.92 7.04
N CYS A 83 0.76 12.44 6.44
CA CYS A 83 0.85 11.13 5.82
C CYS A 83 1.85 10.30 6.63
N GLU A 84 1.38 9.39 7.47
CA GLU A 84 2.23 8.59 8.36
C GLU A 84 2.22 7.12 7.93
N GLY A 85 3.38 6.46 7.99
CA GLY A 85 3.53 5.03 7.71
C GLY A 85 4.40 4.37 8.77
N LYS A 86 3.83 3.39 9.48
CA LYS A 86 4.50 2.66 10.56
C LYS A 86 4.17 1.16 10.49
N ASP A 87 5.20 0.33 10.37
CA ASP A 87 5.10 -1.14 10.41
C ASP A 87 4.03 -1.73 9.48
N GLY A 88 3.88 -1.15 8.27
CA GLY A 88 2.87 -1.57 7.28
C GLY A 88 1.46 -1.02 7.53
N SER A 89 1.24 -0.27 8.61
CA SER A 89 0.07 0.57 8.81
C SER A 89 0.31 1.97 8.25
N TYR A 90 -0.72 2.55 7.64
CA TYR A 90 -0.65 3.88 7.05
C TYR A 90 -1.83 4.71 7.52
N LYS A 91 -1.57 5.98 7.83
CA LYS A 91 -2.57 6.90 8.36
C LYS A 91 -2.48 8.21 7.60
N PHE A 92 -3.63 8.67 7.12
CA PHE A 92 -3.78 9.99 6.52
C PHE A 92 -4.84 10.76 7.29
N TYR A 93 -4.51 11.97 7.75
CA TYR A 93 -5.44 12.85 8.46
C TYR A 93 -5.01 14.30 8.33
N SER A 94 -5.94 15.22 8.56
CA SER A 94 -5.67 16.65 8.65
C SER A 94 -5.91 17.18 10.06
N LYS A 95 -5.18 18.23 10.43
CA LYS A 95 -5.33 19.00 11.67
C LYS A 95 -5.52 20.47 11.32
N VAL A 96 -6.34 21.18 12.08
CA VAL A 96 -6.45 22.64 11.92
C VAL A 96 -5.24 23.29 12.59
N LYS A 97 -4.55 24.20 11.89
CA LYS A 97 -3.48 25.00 12.51
C LYS A 97 -4.09 25.92 13.57
N GLY A 98 -3.75 25.68 14.82
CA GLY A 98 -4.01 26.61 15.93
C GLY A 98 -5.22 26.32 16.81
N GLN A 99 -5.64 25.05 16.96
CA GLN A 99 -6.62 24.65 17.99
C GLN A 99 -5.96 23.84 19.11
#